data_AF-A0A8X7MJY8-F1
#
_entry.id   AF-A0A8X7MJY8-F1
#
_cell.length_a   1.000
_cell.length_b   1.000
_cell.length_c   1.000
_cell.angle_alpha   90.00
_cell.angle_beta   90.00
_cell.angle_gamma   90.00
#
_symmetry.space_group_name_H-M   'P 1'
#
loop_
_entity.id
_entity.type
_entity.pdbx_description
1 polymer ?
#
loop_
_entity_poly.entity_id
_entity_poly.type
_entity_poly.pdbx_seq_one_letter_code
_entity_poly.pdbx_strand_id
1 'polypeptide(L)'
;MEEIRATSSQPAPSPVLIPTQPSAPKQVTGFQFTAPTKKSINTHRFNPKKIQVRATSNRPDDIKAEERFATWKPANRTPSQSTSKVQDEQVRQLILSSFAKSTKKGYSTAVAQWNRFCDEHNVEESKRAPADPELVELWIAEAAGEKSGGYLSDWASALHAWHTLNNLPWLPDPEQNASSS
;
A
#
# COMPACT_ATOMS: atom_id res chain seq x y z
N MET A 1 -52.36 -66.30 -19.75
CA MET A 1 -52.19 -66.63 -21.17
C MET A 1 -52.53 -65.39 -21.97
N GLU A 2 -51.86 -65.26 -23.12
CA GLU A 2 -51.90 -64.16 -24.09
C GLU A 2 -51.20 -62.84 -23.73
N GLU A 3 -49.92 -62.84 -24.09
CA GLU A 3 -49.09 -61.70 -24.45
C GLU A 3 -49.48 -61.26 -25.88
N ILE A 4 -49.91 -60.01 -26.07
CA ILE A 4 -50.19 -59.45 -27.41
C ILE A 4 -49.08 -58.46 -27.75
N ARG A 5 -48.21 -58.86 -28.68
CA ARG A 5 -47.22 -58.01 -29.34
C ARG A 5 -47.91 -56.97 -30.21
N ALA A 6 -47.55 -55.70 -30.05
CA ALA A 6 -47.84 -54.64 -31.00
C ALA A 6 -46.53 -54.07 -31.55
N THR A 7 -46.35 -54.26 -32.86
CA THR A 7 -45.38 -53.58 -33.73
C THR A 7 -45.43 -52.06 -33.53
N SER A 8 -44.27 -51.42 -33.36
CA SER A 8 -44.15 -49.98 -33.57
C SER A 8 -42.88 -49.67 -34.35
N SER A 9 -43.08 -49.08 -35.51
CA SER A 9 -42.11 -48.70 -36.53
C SER A 9 -41.04 -47.74 -36.02
N GLN A 10 -39.81 -47.96 -36.48
CA GLN A 10 -38.64 -47.11 -36.26
C GLN A 10 -38.61 -45.96 -37.29
N PRO A 11 -38.53 -44.68 -36.87
CA PRO A 11 -38.18 -43.58 -37.76
C PRO A 11 -36.67 -43.27 -37.72
N ALA A 12 -36.18 -42.73 -38.84
CA ALA A 12 -34.78 -42.45 -39.20
C ALA A 12 -34.04 -41.48 -38.24
N PRO A 13 -32.70 -41.54 -38.18
CA PRO A 13 -31.91 -40.69 -37.29
C PRO A 13 -31.85 -39.23 -37.73
N SER A 14 -32.12 -38.32 -36.79
CA SER A 14 -32.02 -36.86 -36.94
C SER A 14 -30.57 -36.38 -37.15
N PRO A 15 -30.36 -35.28 -37.89
CA PRO A 15 -29.04 -34.74 -38.18
C PRO A 15 -28.40 -34.07 -36.95
N VAL A 16 -27.12 -34.36 -36.74
CA VAL A 16 -26.28 -33.85 -35.65
C VAL A 16 -26.02 -32.35 -35.84
N LEU A 17 -26.45 -31.54 -34.86
CA LEU A 17 -26.14 -30.11 -34.78
C LEU A 17 -24.70 -29.92 -34.30
N ILE A 18 -23.88 -29.25 -35.11
CA ILE A 18 -22.50 -28.87 -34.81
C ILE A 18 -22.52 -27.68 -33.82
N PRO A 19 -21.87 -27.76 -32.65
CA PRO A 19 -21.77 -26.63 -31.74
C PRO A 19 -20.83 -25.54 -32.28
N THR A 20 -21.35 -24.34 -32.46
CA THR A 20 -20.61 -23.12 -32.78
C THR A 20 -19.68 -22.76 -31.61
N GLN A 21 -18.37 -22.73 -31.88
CA GLN A 21 -17.31 -22.39 -30.95
C GLN A 21 -17.38 -20.89 -30.54
N PRO A 22 -17.41 -20.55 -29.24
CA PRO A 22 -17.28 -19.17 -28.78
C PRO A 22 -15.87 -18.63 -29.05
N SER A 23 -15.78 -17.49 -29.72
CA SER A 23 -14.52 -16.77 -29.94
C SER A 23 -13.98 -16.22 -28.61
N ALA A 24 -12.71 -16.53 -28.30
CA ALA A 24 -12.04 -16.07 -27.10
C ALA A 24 -11.88 -14.54 -27.07
N PRO A 25 -12.02 -13.87 -25.91
CA PRO A 25 -11.71 -12.45 -25.80
C PRO A 25 -10.19 -12.22 -25.89
N LYS A 26 -9.83 -11.17 -26.63
CA LYS A 26 -8.45 -10.72 -26.85
C LYS A 26 -7.77 -10.46 -25.50
N GLN A 27 -6.66 -11.14 -25.25
CA GLN A 27 -5.79 -10.90 -24.11
C GLN A 27 -5.24 -9.48 -24.17
N VAL A 28 -5.66 -8.64 -23.23
CA VAL A 28 -4.94 -7.41 -22.91
C VAL A 28 -3.62 -7.86 -22.30
N THR A 29 -2.50 -7.50 -22.94
CA THR A 29 -1.14 -7.75 -22.46
C THR A 29 -0.98 -7.14 -21.06
N GLY A 30 -1.12 -7.99 -20.04
CA GLY A 30 -0.87 -7.63 -18.65
C GLY A 30 0.62 -7.50 -18.37
N PHE A 31 0.97 -6.65 -17.41
CA PHE A 31 2.30 -6.56 -16.84
C PHE A 31 2.76 -7.95 -16.38
N GLN A 32 3.87 -8.44 -16.91
CA GLN A 32 4.42 -9.75 -16.54
C GLN A 32 5.16 -9.64 -15.19
N PHE A 33 4.56 -10.19 -14.14
CA PHE A 33 5.24 -10.38 -12.86
C PHE A 33 6.13 -11.63 -12.93
N THR A 34 7.45 -11.46 -12.82
CA THR A 34 8.38 -12.57 -12.63
C THR A 34 8.76 -12.68 -11.15
N ALA A 35 8.45 -13.82 -10.52
CA ALA A 35 8.85 -14.08 -9.14
C ALA A 35 10.39 -14.13 -9.01
N PRO A 36 10.98 -13.50 -7.97
CA PRO A 36 12.43 -13.46 -7.82
C PRO A 36 13.00 -14.84 -7.47
N THR A 37 14.06 -15.24 -8.18
CA THR A 37 14.82 -16.46 -7.91
C THR A 37 15.72 -16.28 -6.68
N LYS A 38 15.70 -17.26 -5.75
CA LYS A 38 16.51 -17.23 -4.53
C LYS A 38 18.01 -17.23 -4.86
N LYS A 39 18.70 -16.11 -4.61
CA LYS A 39 20.16 -16.01 -4.69
C LYS A 39 20.80 -16.19 -3.31
N SER A 40 21.97 -16.84 -3.28
CA SER A 40 22.78 -17.06 -2.09
C SER A 40 23.18 -15.73 -1.42
N ILE A 41 23.07 -15.67 -0.08
CA ILE A 41 23.35 -14.47 0.70
C ILE A 41 24.86 -14.30 0.84
N ASN A 42 25.44 -13.42 0.02
CA ASN A 42 26.80 -12.95 0.19
C ASN A 42 26.79 -11.90 1.32
N THR A 43 27.56 -12.09 2.39
CA THR A 43 27.62 -11.16 3.53
C THR A 43 28.47 -9.93 3.19
N HIS A 44 27.90 -9.09 2.33
CA HIS A 44 28.48 -7.78 2.01
C HIS A 44 28.48 -6.92 3.27
N ARG A 45 29.61 -6.24 3.57
CA ARG A 45 29.65 -5.23 4.63
C ARG A 45 28.55 -4.19 4.35
N PHE A 46 27.61 -4.07 5.28
CA PHE A 46 26.50 -3.13 5.16
C PHE A 46 27.02 -1.72 5.36
N ASN A 47 27.08 -0.95 4.28
CA ASN A 47 27.34 0.49 4.34
C ASN A 47 25.99 1.21 4.23
N PRO A 48 25.40 1.70 5.33
CA PRO A 48 24.09 2.33 5.28
C PRO A 48 24.16 3.62 4.48
N LYS A 49 23.53 3.64 3.31
CA LYS A 49 23.28 4.89 2.59
C LYS A 49 22.31 5.74 3.42
N LYS A 50 22.67 7.00 3.67
CA LYS A 50 21.76 7.97 4.30
C LYS A 50 20.56 8.17 3.37
N ILE A 51 19.35 7.99 3.91
CA ILE A 51 18.11 8.30 3.17
C ILE A 51 18.05 9.82 3.00
N GLN A 52 18.18 10.27 1.76
CA GLN A 52 18.09 11.69 1.39
C GLN A 52 16.62 12.06 1.26
N VAL A 53 16.24 13.11 1.97
CA VAL A 53 14.86 13.59 2.06
C VAL A 53 14.94 15.12 2.00
N ARG A 54 14.12 15.76 1.16
CA ARG A 54 14.11 17.23 1.04
C ARG A 54 13.66 17.85 2.36
N ALA A 55 14.44 18.80 2.87
CA ALA A 55 14.12 19.50 4.10
C ALA A 55 12.90 20.42 3.90
N THR A 56 11.97 20.39 4.84
CA THR A 56 10.79 21.27 4.90
C THR A 56 10.54 21.66 6.36
N SER A 57 9.64 22.62 6.62
CA SER A 57 9.19 22.94 7.99
C SER A 57 8.57 21.73 8.70
N ASN A 58 7.95 20.82 7.95
CA ASN A 58 7.36 19.58 8.42
C ASN A 58 8.38 18.45 8.66
N ARG A 59 9.53 18.54 7.98
CA ARG A 59 10.62 17.56 7.99
C ARG A 59 11.98 18.27 8.10
N PRO A 60 12.33 18.78 9.29
CA PRO A 60 13.64 19.39 9.52
C PRO A 60 14.77 18.37 9.36
N ASP A 61 15.93 18.81 8.87
CA ASP A 61 17.08 17.96 8.54
C ASP A 61 18.05 17.72 9.71
N ASP A 62 17.94 18.51 10.78
CA ASP A 62 18.66 18.41 12.04
C ASP A 62 18.18 17.27 12.94
N ILE A 63 17.02 16.69 12.63
CA ILE A 63 16.45 15.55 13.37
C ILE A 63 17.19 14.26 13.06
N LYS A 64 17.59 13.55 14.13
CA LYS A 64 18.25 12.24 14.02
C LYS A 64 17.37 11.23 13.31
N ALA A 65 18.00 10.31 12.57
CA ALA A 65 17.28 9.31 11.76
C ALA A 65 16.28 8.47 12.55
N GLU A 66 16.54 8.18 13.83
CA GLU A 66 15.67 7.36 14.70
C GLU A 66 14.55 8.14 15.40
N GLU A 67 14.56 9.47 15.30
CA GLU A 67 13.57 10.36 15.93
C GLU A 67 12.51 10.85 14.92
N ARG A 68 12.70 10.61 13.63
CA ARG A 68 11.83 11.15 12.55
C ARG A 68 10.36 10.76 12.71
N PHE A 69 10.06 9.52 13.08
CA PHE A 69 8.68 9.07 13.33
C PHE A 69 8.00 9.88 14.45
N ALA A 70 8.77 10.26 15.47
CA ALA A 70 8.25 11.01 16.61
C ALA A 70 8.16 12.52 16.34
N THR A 71 9.06 13.07 15.52
CA THR A 71 9.19 14.53 15.36
C THR A 71 8.52 15.05 14.10
N TRP A 72 8.61 14.34 12.97
CA TRP A 72 8.01 14.80 11.72
C TRP A 72 6.49 14.76 11.79
N LYS A 73 5.87 15.83 11.27
CA LYS A 73 4.42 16.04 11.28
C LYS A 73 3.95 16.37 9.87
N PRO A 74 2.85 15.77 9.37
CA PRO A 74 2.30 16.08 8.06
C PRO A 74 1.81 17.53 7.98
N ALA A 75 1.85 18.12 6.78
CA ALA A 75 1.48 19.51 6.55
C ALA A 75 0.02 19.84 6.90
N ASN A 76 -0.87 18.88 6.65
CA ASN A 76 -2.31 19.01 6.86
C ASN A 76 -2.77 18.48 8.23
N ARG A 77 -1.88 18.35 9.22
CA ARG A 77 -2.28 17.98 10.58
C ARG A 77 -3.27 19.02 11.13
N THR A 78 -4.53 18.63 11.25
CA THR A 78 -5.58 19.44 11.87
C THR A 78 -5.65 19.14 13.36
N PRO A 79 -5.83 20.15 14.23
CA PRO A 79 -6.22 19.92 15.61
C PRO A 79 -7.52 19.13 15.66
N SER A 80 -7.66 18.25 16.66
CA SER A 80 -8.91 17.59 16.96
C SER A 80 -10.03 18.60 17.21
N GLN A 81 -11.23 18.27 16.74
CA GLN A 81 -12.44 19.07 16.99
C GLN A 81 -13.01 18.84 18.39
N SER A 82 -12.69 17.71 19.01
CA SER A 82 -13.26 17.27 20.29
C SER A 82 -12.37 17.55 21.49
N THR A 83 -11.09 17.85 21.27
CA THR A 83 -10.07 17.99 22.32
C THR A 83 -9.28 19.28 22.17
N SER A 84 -8.82 19.84 23.30
CA SER A 84 -7.94 21.02 23.26
C SER A 84 -6.57 20.69 22.65
N LYS A 85 -5.84 21.70 22.16
CA LYS A 85 -4.48 21.53 21.63
C LYS A 85 -3.52 20.82 22.59
N VAL A 86 -3.67 21.07 23.89
CA VAL A 86 -2.85 20.43 24.93
C VAL A 86 -3.19 18.94 25.04
N GLN A 87 -4.48 18.60 25.06
CA GLN A 87 -4.94 17.22 25.09
C GLN A 87 -4.51 16.45 23.84
N ASP A 88 -4.56 17.08 22.65
CA ASP A 88 -4.09 16.48 21.41
C ASP A 88 -2.62 16.08 21.45
N GLU A 89 -1.77 16.97 21.97
CA GLU A 89 -0.35 16.66 22.10
C GLU A 89 -0.11 15.60 23.18
N GLN A 90 -0.86 15.63 24.30
CA GLN A 90 -0.79 14.57 25.33
C GLN A 90 -1.18 13.20 24.77
N VAL A 91 -2.27 13.11 24.00
CA VAL A 91 -2.70 11.89 23.31
C VAL A 91 -1.62 11.42 22.35
N ARG A 92 -1.06 12.32 21.53
CA ARG A 92 0.06 11.99 20.64
C ARG A 92 1.25 11.42 21.41
N GLN A 93 1.65 12.04 22.51
CA GLN A 93 2.77 11.56 23.33
C GLN A 93 2.48 10.18 23.96
N LEU A 94 1.23 9.95 24.39
CA LEU A 94 0.81 8.65 24.90
C LEU A 94 0.87 7.57 23.81
N ILE A 95 0.37 7.84 22.61
CA ILE A 95 0.48 6.95 21.45
C ILE A 95 1.96 6.71 21.10
N LEU A 96 2.80 7.74 21.12
CA LEU A 96 4.26 7.54 20.94
C LEU A 96 4.85 6.64 22.00
N SER A 97 4.44 6.78 23.26
CA SER A 97 4.97 5.99 24.36
C SER A 97 4.65 4.49 24.24
N SER A 98 3.58 4.12 23.53
CA SER A 98 3.19 2.71 23.34
C SER A 98 4.09 1.95 22.36
N PHE A 99 4.92 2.62 21.57
CA PHE A 99 5.87 1.97 20.66
C PHE A 99 7.23 1.73 21.33
N ALA A 100 7.79 0.53 21.14
CA ALA A 100 9.16 0.23 21.55
C ALA A 100 10.19 1.09 20.78
N LYS A 101 11.37 1.31 21.39
CA LYS A 101 12.44 2.13 20.78
C LYS A 101 12.89 1.57 19.43
N SER A 102 13.02 0.25 19.30
CA SER A 102 13.37 -0.41 18.04
C SER A 102 12.31 -0.20 16.97
N THR A 103 11.03 -0.27 17.32
CA THR A 103 9.90 -0.01 16.43
C THR A 103 9.92 1.44 15.93
N LYS A 104 10.13 2.42 16.82
CA LYS A 104 10.26 3.84 16.43
C LYS A 104 11.39 4.07 15.43
N LYS A 105 12.51 3.38 15.58
CA LYS A 105 13.64 3.44 14.63
C LYS A 105 13.28 2.84 13.27
N GLY A 106 12.63 1.67 13.27
CA GLY A 106 12.12 1.04 12.04
C GLY A 106 11.11 1.94 11.34
N TYR A 107 10.16 2.49 12.09
CA TYR A 107 9.13 3.38 11.55
C TYR A 107 9.69 4.71 11.06
N SER A 108 10.72 5.25 11.73
CA SER A 108 11.41 6.44 11.25
C SER A 108 12.10 6.21 9.91
N THR A 109 12.57 4.99 9.66
CA THR A 109 13.13 4.59 8.36
C THR A 109 12.03 4.54 7.30
N ALA A 110 10.89 3.91 7.58
CA ALA A 110 9.77 3.83 6.65
C ALA A 110 9.20 5.22 6.30
N VAL A 111 8.97 6.08 7.30
CA VAL A 111 8.49 7.46 7.09
C VAL A 111 9.47 8.27 6.25
N ALA A 112 10.78 8.07 6.44
CA ALA A 112 11.79 8.71 5.59
C ALA A 112 11.75 8.20 4.14
N GLN A 113 11.52 6.90 3.94
CA GLN A 113 11.43 6.30 2.60
C GLN A 113 10.19 6.73 1.85
N TRP A 114 9.04 6.81 2.53
CA TRP A 114 7.82 7.39 1.97
C TRP A 114 8.05 8.83 1.51
N ASN A 115 8.63 9.65 2.38
CA ASN A 115 8.85 11.06 2.04
C ASN A 115 9.91 11.26 0.95
N ARG A 116 10.94 10.42 0.88
CA ARG A 116 11.89 10.40 -0.25
C ARG A 116 11.17 10.06 -1.55
N PHE A 117 10.35 9.01 -1.55
CA PHE A 117 9.53 8.65 -2.71
C PHE A 117 8.65 9.83 -3.15
N CYS A 118 7.94 10.46 -2.22
CA CYS A 118 7.14 11.65 -2.52
C CYS A 118 7.98 12.82 -3.06
N ASP A 119 9.22 13.01 -2.59
CA ASP A 119 10.12 14.03 -3.13
C ASP A 119 10.55 13.70 -4.56
N GLU A 120 10.87 12.43 -4.86
CA GLU A 120 11.28 11.93 -6.18
C GLU A 120 10.14 12.02 -7.22
N HIS A 121 8.89 11.81 -6.78
CA HIS A 121 7.69 11.91 -7.60
C HIS A 121 7.03 13.30 -7.59
N ASN A 122 7.70 14.31 -7.01
CA ASN A 122 7.20 15.69 -6.91
C ASN A 122 5.81 15.82 -6.26
N VAL A 123 5.47 14.93 -5.33
CA VAL A 123 4.24 15.00 -4.55
C VAL A 123 4.35 16.16 -3.57
N GLU A 124 3.39 17.09 -3.66
CA GLU A 124 3.26 18.24 -2.76
C GLU A 124 3.12 17.79 -1.30
N GLU A 125 3.72 18.51 -0.35
CA GLU A 125 3.71 18.14 1.08
C GLU A 125 2.30 17.94 1.64
N SER A 126 1.33 18.75 1.20
CA SER A 126 -0.09 18.68 1.61
C SER A 126 -0.81 17.42 1.11
N LYS A 127 -0.30 16.77 0.04
CA LYS A 127 -0.88 15.58 -0.60
C LYS A 127 -0.25 14.26 -0.13
N ARG A 128 0.69 14.32 0.82
CA ARG A 128 1.41 13.12 1.33
C ARG A 128 0.68 12.41 2.46
N ALA A 129 -0.29 13.08 3.06
CA ALA A 129 -1.17 12.59 4.11
C ALA A 129 -2.52 13.30 3.95
N PRO A 130 -3.68 12.63 4.04
CA PRO A 130 -3.83 11.18 3.99
C PRO A 130 -3.14 10.60 2.76
N ALA A 131 -2.60 9.39 2.87
CA ALA A 131 -1.82 8.82 1.79
C ALA A 131 -2.77 8.33 0.68
N ASP A 132 -2.57 8.82 -0.55
CA ASP A 132 -3.30 8.33 -1.71
C ASP A 132 -2.97 6.82 -1.92
N PRO A 133 -3.97 5.94 -2.06
CA PRO A 133 -3.75 4.51 -2.23
C PRO A 133 -2.83 4.19 -3.42
N GLU A 134 -2.98 4.88 -4.55
CA GLU A 134 -2.20 4.64 -5.76
C GLU A 134 -0.73 5.01 -5.54
N LEU A 135 -0.47 6.09 -4.79
CA LEU A 135 0.89 6.49 -4.41
C LEU A 135 1.53 5.46 -3.46
N VAL A 136 0.77 4.91 -2.51
CA VAL A 136 1.27 3.87 -1.59
C VAL A 136 1.57 2.59 -2.36
N GLU A 137 0.70 2.17 -3.28
CA GLU A 137 0.91 1.01 -4.14
C GLU A 137 2.16 1.17 -5.00
N LEU A 138 2.31 2.32 -5.67
CA LEU A 138 3.48 2.63 -6.48
C LEU A 138 4.76 2.62 -5.65
N TRP A 139 4.75 3.23 -4.45
CA TRP A 139 5.88 3.23 -3.54
C TRP A 139 6.33 1.82 -3.14
N ILE A 140 5.36 0.95 -2.80
CA ILE A 140 5.64 -0.44 -2.43
C ILE A 140 6.13 -1.24 -3.65
N ALA A 141 5.56 -1.01 -4.83
CA ALA A 141 5.96 -1.66 -6.07
C ALA A 141 7.39 -1.29 -6.49
N GLU A 142 7.80 -0.02 -6.37
CA GLU A 142 9.17 0.42 -6.68
C GLU A 142 10.21 -0.20 -5.74
N ALA A 143 9.84 -0.46 -4.49
CA ALA A 143 10.71 -1.12 -3.53
C ALA A 143 10.68 -2.66 -3.64
N ALA A 144 9.73 -3.23 -4.40
CA ALA A 144 9.63 -4.66 -4.63
C ALA A 144 10.80 -5.15 -5.48
N GLY A 145 11.44 -6.23 -5.04
CA GLY A 145 12.65 -6.78 -5.69
C GLY A 145 13.96 -6.38 -5.00
N GLU A 146 13.98 -5.24 -4.29
CA GLU A 146 15.10 -4.87 -3.41
C GLU A 146 14.86 -5.25 -1.95
N LYS A 147 13.59 -5.21 -1.51
CA LYS A 147 13.17 -5.51 -0.13
C LYS A 147 12.30 -6.75 -0.08
N SER A 148 12.34 -7.45 1.04
CA SER A 148 11.45 -8.59 1.29
C SER A 148 10.02 -8.10 1.52
N GLY A 149 9.03 -8.94 1.20
CA GLY A 149 7.62 -8.61 1.43
C GLY A 149 7.30 -8.27 2.90
N GLY A 150 7.93 -8.97 3.86
CA GLY A 150 7.79 -8.63 5.28
C GLY A 150 8.28 -7.23 5.61
N TYR A 151 9.39 -6.80 5.02
CA TYR A 151 9.92 -5.45 5.22
C TYR A 151 9.03 -4.37 4.62
N LEU A 152 8.40 -4.65 3.47
CA LEU A 152 7.43 -3.75 2.83
C LEU A 152 6.11 -3.68 3.62
N SER A 153 5.67 -4.80 4.19
CA SER A 153 4.53 -4.84 5.12
C SER A 153 4.79 -4.00 6.38
N ASP A 154 6.00 -4.07 6.94
CA ASP A 154 6.42 -3.24 8.06
C ASP A 154 6.43 -1.75 7.69
N TRP A 155 6.82 -1.41 6.46
CA TRP A 155 6.79 -0.04 5.96
C TRP A 155 5.38 0.51 5.84
N ALA A 156 4.44 -0.25 5.26
CA ALA A 156 3.04 0.14 5.19
C ALA A 156 2.44 0.32 6.60
N SER A 157 2.73 -0.61 7.51
CA SER A 157 2.30 -0.54 8.92
C SER A 157 2.85 0.70 9.63
N ALA A 158 4.11 1.04 9.38
CA ALA A 158 4.74 2.24 9.92
C ALA A 158 4.09 3.52 9.42
N LEU A 159 3.79 3.59 8.12
CA LEU A 159 3.12 4.74 7.52
C LEU A 159 1.71 4.87 8.12
N HIS A 160 1.00 3.75 8.34
CA HIS A 160 -0.33 3.75 8.97
C HIS A 160 -0.28 4.24 10.41
N ALA A 161 0.67 3.73 11.20
CA ALA A 161 0.90 4.21 12.56
C ALA A 161 1.25 5.71 12.59
N TRP A 162 1.97 6.22 11.58
CA TRP A 162 2.30 7.64 11.50
C TRP A 162 1.06 8.51 11.23
N HIS A 163 0.09 8.04 10.44
CA HIS A 163 -1.19 8.73 10.26
C HIS A 163 -2.01 8.76 11.55
N THR A 164 -2.16 7.61 12.22
CA THR A 164 -2.85 7.51 13.52
C THR A 164 -2.21 8.42 14.57
N LEU A 165 -0.88 8.42 14.63
CA LEU A 165 -0.11 9.27 15.54
C LEU A 165 -0.32 10.78 15.28
N ASN A 166 -0.63 11.16 14.05
CA ASN A 166 -0.86 12.54 13.67
C ASN A 166 -2.35 12.93 13.63
N ASN A 167 -3.25 12.04 14.05
CA ASN A 167 -4.69 12.22 14.01
C ASN A 167 -5.19 12.56 12.58
N LEU A 168 -4.68 11.82 11.59
CA LEU A 168 -5.13 11.89 10.21
C LEU A 168 -5.72 10.54 9.78
N PRO A 169 -6.70 10.54 8.88
CA PRO A 169 -7.16 9.30 8.28
C PRO A 169 -6.02 8.68 7.47
N TRP A 170 -6.02 7.36 7.40
CA TRP A 170 -5.01 6.58 6.69
C TRP A 170 -5.06 6.86 5.18
N LEU A 171 -6.26 6.76 4.62
CA LEU A 171 -6.59 7.02 3.22
C LEU A 171 -7.52 8.24 3.14
N PRO A 172 -7.51 8.97 2.01
CA PRO A 172 -8.50 10.00 1.76
C PRO A 172 -9.91 9.42 1.75
N ASP A 173 -10.89 10.23 2.16
CA ASP A 173 -12.29 9.85 2.09
C ASP A 173 -12.73 9.77 0.61
N PRO A 174 -13.30 8.63 0.15
CA PRO A 174 -13.75 8.49 -1.24
C PRO A 174 -14.78 9.56 -1.64
N GLU A 175 -15.56 10.13 -0.71
CA GLU A 175 -16.57 11.14 -1.05
C GLU A 175 -15.95 12.51 -1.39
N GLN A 176 -14.78 12.82 -0.85
CA GLN A 176 -14.09 14.09 -1.11
C GLN A 176 -13.37 14.13 -2.46
N ASN A 177 -12.95 12.98 -3.01
CA ASN A 177 -12.30 12.94 -4.32
C ASN A 177 -13.29 13.13 -5.49
N ALA A 178 -14.55 12.73 -5.31
CA ALA A 178 -15.58 12.77 -6.34
C ALA A 178 -16.13 14.19 -6.58
N SER A 179 -15.89 15.12 -5.65
CA SER A 179 -16.35 16.52 -5.74
C SER A 179 -15.35 17.45 -6.43
N SER A 180 -14.19 16.95 -6.88
CA SER A 180 -13.13 17.75 -7.50
C SER A 180 -12.82 17.38 -8.96
N SER A 181 -13.64 16.53 -9.59
CA SER A 181 -13.51 16.13 -11.01
C SER A 181 -14.53 16.83 -11.90
#